data_AF-U9U5Z6-F1
#
_entry.id   AF-U9U5Z6-F1
#
_cell.length_a   1.000
_cell.length_b   1.000
_cell.length_c   1.000
_cell.angle_alpha   90.00
_cell.angle_beta   90.00
_cell.angle_gamma   90.00
#
_symmetry.space_group_name_H-M   'P 1'
#
loop_
_entity.id
_entity.type
_entity.pdbx_description
1 polymer ?
#
loop_
_entity_poly.entity_id
_entity_poly.type
_entity_poly.pdbx_seq_one_letter_code
_entity_poly.pdbx_strand_id
1 'polypeptide(L)'
;GNNDIDKFIQDTQLSSHKDLKEVLEWIPYDRLYNIKYIAEDEFGKVYRANWIDGYIISDIDDREYNIFSYRNIEYQDWKREGHNMFVNLKSLNNSENITIEFTNKIKIDYEIYGITQDPETKNYLMVLNNKCKECNNSICKTIYFQHKFINWTSGNDDIDKFIQDTQLSSHNDLKEVLEWIPYDRLYNIKYSIAGDEFGKVYRANWIDGYITNWNSKNQDWKRKGYNMFVNLKSLNNSENITIEFTNKNMKFME
;
A
#
# COMPACT_ATOMS: atom_id res chain seq x y z
N GLY A 1 -12.64 6.77 -28.12
CA GLY A 1 -12.23 7.29 -26.81
C GLY A 1 -12.75 8.70 -26.66
N ASN A 2 -12.51 9.31 -25.50
CA ASN A 2 -12.59 10.76 -25.35
C ASN A 2 -11.29 11.34 -25.93
N ASN A 3 -11.39 12.14 -26.99
CA ASN A 3 -10.24 12.66 -27.72
C ASN A 3 -9.28 13.49 -26.84
N ASP A 4 -9.80 14.15 -25.80
CA ASP A 4 -8.97 14.95 -24.89
C ASP A 4 -8.12 14.07 -23.98
N ILE A 5 -8.67 12.94 -23.51
CA ILE A 5 -7.93 11.94 -22.73
C ILE A 5 -6.90 11.24 -23.58
N ASP A 6 -7.30 10.82 -24.78
CA ASP A 6 -6.42 10.13 -25.72
C ASP A 6 -5.23 11.04 -26.09
N LYS A 7 -5.50 12.33 -26.33
CA LYS A 7 -4.46 13.34 -26.59
C LYS A 7 -3.57 13.59 -25.36
N PHE A 8 -4.13 13.72 -24.16
CA PHE A 8 -3.34 13.92 -22.95
C PHE A 8 -2.37 12.76 -22.69
N ILE A 9 -2.84 11.51 -22.82
CA ILE A 9 -2.00 10.33 -22.69
C ILE A 9 -0.88 10.36 -23.76
N GLN A 10 -1.21 10.64 -25.01
CA GLN A 10 -0.21 10.77 -26.09
C GLN A 10 0.80 11.88 -25.84
N ASP A 11 0.36 13.05 -25.38
CA ASP A 11 1.23 14.19 -25.09
C ASP A 11 2.23 13.83 -23.96
N THR A 12 1.79 13.11 -22.91
CA THR A 12 2.71 12.62 -21.87
C THR A 12 3.73 11.61 -22.41
N GLN A 13 3.28 10.66 -23.24
CA GLN A 13 4.13 9.65 -23.89
C GLN A 13 5.15 10.26 -24.86
N LEU A 14 4.79 11.34 -25.55
CA LEU A 14 5.69 12.07 -26.45
C LEU A 14 6.67 12.95 -25.67
N SER A 15 6.25 13.53 -24.54
CA SER A 15 7.11 14.39 -23.72
C SER A 15 8.19 13.63 -22.94
N SER A 16 8.00 12.33 -22.69
CA SER A 16 8.84 11.49 -21.84
C SER A 16 10.17 11.05 -22.49
N HIS A 17 10.76 11.87 -23.37
CA HIS A 17 11.98 11.54 -24.12
C HIS A 17 13.21 11.13 -23.27
N LYS A 18 13.16 11.29 -21.94
CA LYS A 18 14.27 10.98 -21.01
C LYS A 18 13.88 10.30 -19.69
N ASP A 19 12.60 10.31 -19.26
CA ASP A 19 12.16 9.69 -18.00
C ASP A 19 10.83 8.95 -18.20
N LEU A 20 10.91 7.62 -18.20
CA LEU A 20 9.74 6.74 -18.39
C LEU A 20 8.84 6.70 -17.15
N LYS A 21 9.28 7.20 -15.98
CA LYS A 21 8.40 7.34 -14.80
C LYS A 21 7.28 8.36 -15.03
N GLU A 22 7.42 9.20 -16.06
CA GLU A 22 6.42 10.21 -16.40
C GLU A 22 5.41 9.75 -17.45
N VAL A 23 5.55 8.52 -17.97
CA VAL A 23 4.65 7.98 -18.99
C VAL A 23 3.35 7.53 -18.35
N LEU A 24 2.26 8.19 -18.75
CA LEU A 24 0.92 7.71 -18.40
C LEU A 24 0.47 6.66 -19.41
N GLU A 25 -0.18 5.61 -18.91
CA GLU A 25 -0.81 4.60 -19.74
C GLU A 25 -2.32 4.54 -19.59
N TRP A 26 -2.98 3.98 -20.61
CA TRP A 26 -4.36 3.54 -20.47
C TRP A 26 -4.39 2.21 -19.73
N ILE A 27 -5.09 2.17 -18.60
CA ILE A 27 -5.25 0.96 -17.79
C ILE A 27 -6.67 0.42 -18.02
N PRO A 28 -6.83 -0.74 -18.67
CA PRO A 28 -8.14 -1.35 -18.83
C PRO A 28 -8.79 -1.61 -17.46
N TYR A 29 -10.05 -1.20 -17.31
CA TYR A 29 -10.73 -1.21 -16.01
C TYR A 29 -10.85 -2.62 -15.41
N ASP A 30 -10.96 -3.64 -16.26
CA ASP A 30 -11.01 -5.07 -15.88
C ASP A 30 -9.69 -5.59 -15.28
N ARG A 31 -8.60 -4.80 -15.35
CA ARG A 31 -7.33 -5.08 -14.66
C ARG A 31 -7.32 -4.59 -13.21
N LEU A 32 -8.38 -3.92 -12.77
CA LEU A 32 -8.58 -3.42 -11.42
C LEU A 32 -9.66 -4.22 -10.70
N TYR A 33 -9.38 -4.64 -9.46
CA TYR A 33 -10.32 -5.43 -8.67
C TYR A 33 -10.27 -5.05 -7.19
N ASN A 34 -11.22 -5.55 -6.39
CA ASN A 34 -11.37 -5.19 -4.98
C ASN A 34 -11.44 -3.67 -4.74
N ILE A 35 -12.18 -2.96 -5.61
CA ILE A 35 -12.34 -1.51 -5.56
C ILE A 35 -13.19 -1.15 -4.33
N LYS A 36 -12.63 -0.32 -3.43
CA LYS A 36 -13.28 0.12 -2.19
C LYS A 36 -13.22 1.64 -2.08
N TYR A 37 -14.34 2.28 -1.80
CA TYR A 37 -14.38 3.71 -1.52
C TYR A 37 -13.60 4.05 -0.25
N ILE A 38 -12.75 5.08 -0.29
CA ILE A 38 -11.97 5.57 0.85
C ILE A 38 -12.62 6.84 1.41
N ALA A 39 -12.68 7.88 0.58
CA ALA A 39 -13.09 9.21 0.97
C ALA A 39 -13.38 10.07 -0.28
N GLU A 40 -13.83 11.29 -0.05
CA GLU A 40 -13.94 12.33 -1.07
C GLU A 40 -13.09 13.52 -0.63
N ASP A 41 -12.25 14.03 -1.54
CA ASP A 41 -11.38 15.18 -1.31
C ASP A 41 -11.68 16.32 -2.28
N GLU A 42 -10.88 17.39 -2.25
CA GLU A 42 -11.08 18.59 -3.09
C GLU A 42 -11.09 18.30 -4.60
N PHE A 43 -10.58 17.14 -5.02
CA PHE A 43 -10.50 16.75 -6.42
C PHE A 43 -11.53 15.66 -6.79
N GLY A 44 -12.23 15.10 -5.81
CA GLY A 44 -13.31 14.14 -6.01
C GLY A 44 -13.17 12.85 -5.20
N LYS A 45 -13.92 11.83 -5.60
CA LYS A 45 -13.96 10.54 -4.92
C LYS A 45 -12.65 9.76 -5.09
N VAL A 46 -12.18 9.19 -3.99
CA VAL A 46 -10.98 8.36 -3.90
C VAL A 46 -11.37 6.94 -3.51
N TYR A 47 -10.82 5.99 -4.25
CA TYR A 47 -11.02 4.56 -4.03
C TYR A 47 -9.66 3.88 -3.92
N ARG A 48 -9.60 2.74 -3.23
CA ARG A 48 -8.46 1.82 -3.27
C ARG A 48 -8.82 0.63 -4.15
N ALA A 49 -7.88 0.18 -4.97
CA ALA A 49 -8.02 -1.02 -5.80
C ALA A 49 -6.75 -1.87 -5.77
N ASN A 50 -6.87 -3.11 -6.24
CA ASN A 50 -5.75 -3.96 -6.59
C ASN A 50 -5.55 -3.89 -8.10
N TRP A 51 -4.32 -3.73 -8.57
CA TRP A 51 -3.98 -3.68 -9.99
C TRP A 51 -3.17 -4.91 -10.40
N ILE A 52 -3.67 -5.66 -11.38
CA ILE A 52 -3.07 -6.94 -11.80
C ILE A 52 -1.71 -6.73 -12.48
N ASP A 53 -1.62 -5.79 -13.42
CA ASP A 53 -0.44 -5.64 -14.28
C ASP A 53 0.79 -5.11 -13.55
N GLY A 54 0.58 -4.16 -12.64
CA GLY A 54 1.68 -3.42 -12.03
C GLY A 54 2.32 -2.41 -12.98
N TYR A 55 3.24 -1.61 -12.43
CA TYR A 55 3.82 -0.44 -13.10
C TYR A 55 4.91 -0.82 -14.11
N ILE A 56 5.06 0.03 -15.13
CA ILE A 56 6.13 -0.06 -16.13
C ILE A 56 7.48 0.25 -15.48
N ILE A 57 8.50 -0.56 -15.73
CA ILE A 57 9.87 -0.30 -15.22
C ILE A 57 10.69 0.53 -16.21
N SER A 58 11.35 1.58 -15.71
CA SER A 58 12.23 2.45 -16.48
C SER A 58 13.67 1.97 -16.53
N ASP A 59 14.17 1.22 -15.54
CA ASP A 59 15.58 0.84 -15.45
C ASP A 59 15.74 -0.66 -15.28
N ILE A 60 16.54 -1.27 -16.16
CA ILE A 60 17.09 -2.60 -15.94
C ILE A 60 18.59 -2.40 -15.84
N ASP A 61 19.11 -2.39 -14.63
CA ASP A 61 20.55 -2.56 -14.42
C ASP A 61 20.88 -4.05 -14.60
N ASP A 62 20.66 -4.57 -15.82
CA ASP A 62 21.13 -5.89 -16.23
C ASP A 62 22.63 -5.75 -16.50
N ARG A 63 23.42 -5.76 -15.42
CA ARG A 63 24.89 -5.78 -15.44
C ARG A 63 25.48 -6.98 -16.21
N GLU A 64 24.63 -7.89 -16.69
CA GLU A 64 25.03 -9.09 -17.41
C GLU A 64 25.04 -8.94 -18.95
N TYR A 65 24.30 -7.97 -19.53
CA TYR A 65 24.17 -7.91 -21.00
C TYR A 65 24.35 -6.54 -21.68
N ASN A 66 24.57 -5.44 -20.95
CA ASN A 66 24.91 -4.14 -21.54
C ASN A 66 23.96 -3.70 -22.69
N ILE A 67 22.68 -4.03 -22.58
CA ILE A 67 21.61 -3.64 -23.49
C ILE A 67 20.49 -2.98 -22.67
N PHE A 68 20.33 -1.66 -22.82
CA PHE A 68 19.20 -0.91 -22.29
C PHE A 68 17.94 -1.24 -23.11
N SER A 69 17.30 -2.38 -22.82
CA SER A 69 16.08 -2.79 -23.52
C SER A 69 14.85 -2.67 -22.62
N TYR A 70 14.13 -1.56 -22.78
CA TYR A 70 12.83 -1.25 -22.14
C TYR A 70 11.68 -2.14 -22.64
N ARG A 71 11.87 -2.79 -23.79
CA ARG A 71 10.93 -3.76 -24.36
C ARG A 71 11.37 -5.17 -24.05
N ASN A 72 10.41 -6.05 -23.82
CA ASN A 72 10.66 -7.46 -24.00
C ASN A 72 10.81 -7.71 -25.50
N ILE A 73 12.04 -7.92 -25.98
CA ILE A 73 12.35 -8.06 -27.42
C ILE A 73 11.59 -9.24 -28.03
N GLU A 74 11.21 -10.23 -27.21
CA GLU A 74 10.47 -11.41 -27.62
C GLU A 74 8.95 -11.14 -27.81
N TYR A 75 8.38 -10.14 -27.11
CA TYR A 75 6.93 -9.88 -27.10
C TYR A 75 6.51 -8.46 -27.54
N GLN A 76 7.46 -7.54 -27.77
CA GLN A 76 7.22 -6.12 -28.06
C GLN A 76 6.45 -5.34 -26.97
N ASP A 77 6.28 -5.90 -25.78
CA ASP A 77 5.59 -5.27 -24.65
C ASP A 77 6.56 -4.59 -23.65
N TRP A 78 5.99 -3.70 -22.83
CA TRP A 78 6.67 -3.06 -21.70
C TRP A 78 6.94 -4.07 -20.59
N LYS A 79 8.15 -4.04 -20.01
CA LYS A 79 8.43 -4.81 -18.79
C LYS A 79 7.72 -4.15 -17.59
N ARG A 80 7.21 -4.98 -16.68
CA ARG A 80 6.43 -4.56 -15.51
C ARG A 80 6.93 -5.19 -14.21
N GLU A 81 6.71 -4.50 -13.10
CA GLU A 81 6.87 -5.00 -11.74
C GLU A 81 5.66 -4.60 -10.87
N GLY A 82 5.57 -5.11 -9.64
CA GLY A 82 4.45 -4.76 -8.76
C GLY A 82 3.13 -5.42 -9.13
N HIS A 83 3.15 -6.64 -9.68
CA HIS A 83 1.93 -7.38 -9.98
C HIS A 83 1.06 -7.53 -8.73
N ASN A 84 -0.26 -7.34 -8.90
CA ASN A 84 -1.25 -7.37 -7.81
C ASN A 84 -1.01 -6.33 -6.71
N MET A 85 -0.38 -5.20 -7.03
CA MET A 85 -0.15 -4.11 -6.06
C MET A 85 -1.42 -3.33 -5.74
N PHE A 86 -1.38 -2.59 -4.62
CA PHE A 86 -2.42 -1.62 -4.31
C PHE A 86 -2.20 -0.30 -5.05
N VAL A 87 -3.29 0.29 -5.50
CA VAL A 87 -3.35 1.61 -6.12
C VAL A 87 -4.57 2.37 -5.60
N ASN A 88 -4.48 3.70 -5.65
CA ASN A 88 -5.62 4.58 -5.48
C ASN A 88 -6.21 4.93 -6.84
N LEU A 89 -7.53 4.99 -6.92
CA LEU A 89 -8.29 5.50 -8.05
C LEU A 89 -8.91 6.82 -7.66
N LYS A 90 -8.63 7.87 -8.43
CA LYS A 90 -9.12 9.22 -8.14
C LYS A 90 -10.00 9.72 -9.27
N SER A 91 -11.25 10.06 -8.94
CA SER A 91 -12.23 10.50 -9.93
C SER A 91 -11.83 11.81 -10.58
N LEU A 92 -11.92 11.86 -11.91
CA LEU A 92 -11.75 13.07 -12.70
C LEU A 92 -13.13 13.59 -13.04
N ASN A 93 -13.67 14.46 -12.17
CA ASN A 93 -15.06 14.86 -12.23
C ASN A 93 -15.43 15.75 -13.45
N ASN A 94 -14.48 16.13 -14.34
CA ASN A 94 -14.70 16.83 -15.61
C ASN A 94 -13.43 16.83 -16.49
N SER A 95 -13.57 16.97 -17.82
CA SER A 95 -12.44 17.06 -18.78
C SER A 95 -11.57 18.32 -18.62
N GLU A 96 -12.09 19.37 -17.97
CA GLU A 96 -11.33 20.58 -17.62
C GLU A 96 -10.26 20.34 -16.54
N ASN A 97 -10.27 19.18 -15.85
CA ASN A 97 -9.33 18.86 -14.78
C ASN A 97 -8.01 18.24 -15.24
N ILE A 98 -7.82 17.94 -16.53
CA ILE A 98 -6.61 17.26 -17.00
C ILE A 98 -5.69 18.28 -17.67
N THR A 99 -5.36 19.33 -16.92
CA THR A 99 -4.33 20.27 -17.31
C THR A 99 -2.96 19.75 -16.85
N ILE A 100 -1.90 20.20 -17.52
CA ILE A 100 -0.51 19.95 -17.08
C ILE A 100 -0.32 20.49 -15.66
N GLU A 101 -0.91 21.64 -15.34
CA GLU A 101 -0.84 22.26 -14.01
C GLU A 101 -1.45 21.38 -12.91
N PHE A 102 -2.65 20.84 -13.16
CA PHE A 102 -3.30 19.89 -12.25
C PHE A 102 -2.44 18.64 -12.04
N THR A 103 -1.92 18.08 -13.14
CA THR A 103 -1.05 16.91 -13.11
C THR A 103 0.21 17.17 -12.29
N ASN A 104 0.83 18.35 -12.45
CA ASN A 104 1.99 18.76 -11.67
C ASN A 104 1.66 18.89 -10.18
N LYS A 105 0.47 19.42 -9.82
CA LYS A 105 0.02 19.47 -8.43
C LYS A 105 -0.12 18.06 -7.83
N ILE A 106 -0.70 17.12 -8.56
CA ILE A 106 -0.85 15.72 -8.10
C ILE A 106 0.51 15.02 -7.99
N LYS A 107 1.42 15.22 -8.96
CA LYS A 107 2.75 14.57 -8.98
C LYS A 107 3.61 14.86 -7.74
N ILE A 108 3.31 15.92 -6.98
CA ILE A 108 4.00 16.28 -5.74
C ILE A 108 3.82 15.18 -4.68
N ASP A 109 2.58 14.73 -4.47
CA ASP A 109 2.23 13.78 -3.40
C ASP A 109 2.00 12.36 -3.92
N TYR A 110 1.87 12.20 -5.25
CA TYR A 110 1.51 10.94 -5.86
C TYR A 110 2.44 10.54 -7.01
N GLU A 111 2.63 9.23 -7.14
CA GLU A 111 3.12 8.60 -8.37
C GLU A 111 1.92 8.24 -9.23
N ILE A 112 1.88 8.72 -10.47
CA ILE A 112 0.74 8.50 -11.38
C ILE A 112 1.14 7.44 -12.40
N TYR A 113 0.35 6.38 -12.52
CA TYR A 113 0.62 5.30 -13.47
C TYR A 113 -0.17 5.46 -14.76
N GLY A 114 -1.41 5.93 -14.65
CA GLY A 114 -2.27 5.98 -15.81
C GLY A 114 -3.69 6.45 -15.54
N ILE A 115 -4.53 6.25 -16.54
CA ILE A 115 -5.95 6.59 -16.52
C ILE A 115 -6.75 5.35 -16.89
N THR A 116 -7.89 5.18 -16.22
CA THR A 116 -8.90 4.19 -16.57
C THR A 116 -10.26 4.87 -16.72
N GLN A 117 -11.24 4.15 -17.28
CA GLN A 117 -12.62 4.60 -17.32
C GLN A 117 -13.53 3.52 -16.74
N ASP A 118 -14.34 3.93 -15.78
CA ASP A 118 -15.40 3.09 -15.24
C ASP A 118 -16.44 2.82 -16.34
N PRO A 119 -16.66 1.55 -16.71
CA PRO A 119 -17.58 1.19 -17.79
C PRO A 119 -19.05 1.45 -17.44
N GLU A 120 -19.41 1.53 -16.16
CA GLU A 120 -20.78 1.79 -15.70
C GLU A 120 -21.05 3.29 -15.65
N THR A 121 -20.22 4.04 -14.93
CA THR A 121 -20.44 5.48 -14.72
C THR A 121 -19.91 6.35 -15.86
N LYS A 122 -19.05 5.79 -16.72
CA LYS A 122 -18.30 6.49 -17.78
C LYS A 122 -17.31 7.54 -17.26
N ASN A 123 -17.10 7.61 -15.95
CA ASN A 123 -16.14 8.51 -15.33
C ASN A 123 -14.71 8.04 -15.57
N TYR A 124 -13.82 8.99 -15.82
CA TYR A 124 -12.38 8.73 -15.87
C TYR A 124 -11.80 8.76 -14.46
N LEU A 125 -10.89 7.83 -14.17
CA LEU A 125 -10.19 7.73 -12.90
C LEU A 125 -8.69 7.75 -13.17
N MET A 126 -7.93 8.56 -12.43
CA MET A 126 -6.48 8.42 -12.37
C MET A 126 -6.11 7.24 -11.49
N VAL A 127 -5.18 6.42 -11.97
CA VAL A 127 -4.56 5.32 -11.22
C VAL A 127 -3.22 5.82 -10.69
N LEU A 128 -3.08 5.88 -9.37
CA LEU A 128 -1.94 6.50 -8.71
C LEU A 128 -1.60 5.84 -7.37
N ASN A 129 -0.43 6.12 -6.82
CA ASN A 129 -0.03 5.70 -5.47
C ASN A 129 0.57 6.87 -4.69
N ASN A 130 0.52 6.78 -3.36
CA ASN A 130 1.09 7.81 -2.50
C ASN A 130 2.62 7.79 -2.59
N LYS A 131 3.25 8.97 -2.45
CA LYS A 131 4.70 9.11 -2.28
C LYS A 131 5.04 9.27 -0.81
N CYS A 132 6.11 8.61 -0.37
CA CYS A 132 6.61 8.79 0.98
C CYS A 132 7.73 9.84 1.00
N LYS A 133 7.46 11.02 1.57
CA LYS A 133 8.41 12.13 1.67
C LYS A 133 9.66 11.75 2.47
N GLU A 134 9.49 11.01 3.57
CA GLU A 134 10.58 10.48 4.40
C GLU A 134 11.45 9.43 3.69
N CYS A 135 10.99 8.89 2.56
CA CYS A 135 11.70 7.88 1.78
C CYS A 135 12.09 8.39 0.39
N ASN A 136 12.44 9.68 0.27
CA ASN A 136 12.83 10.31 -1.01
C ASN A 136 11.78 10.09 -2.11
N ASN A 137 10.50 10.27 -1.77
CA ASN A 137 9.36 10.12 -2.68
C ASN A 137 9.20 8.71 -3.29
N SER A 138 9.76 7.69 -2.64
CA SER A 138 9.56 6.28 -3.03
C SER A 138 8.34 5.67 -2.35
N ILE A 139 7.89 4.54 -2.87
CA ILE A 139 6.87 3.72 -2.23
C ILE A 139 7.54 2.89 -1.14
N CYS A 140 7.05 3.00 0.09
CA CYS A 140 7.59 2.28 1.25
C CYS A 140 6.49 1.54 2.03
N LYS A 141 6.88 0.89 3.13
CA LYS A 141 6.01 0.04 3.96
C LYS A 141 4.80 0.81 4.54
N THR A 142 4.97 2.09 4.85
CA THR A 142 3.90 2.91 5.43
C THR A 142 2.76 3.12 4.44
N ILE A 143 3.08 3.27 3.14
CA ILE A 143 2.08 3.34 2.07
C ILE A 143 1.33 2.01 1.95
N TYR A 144 2.02 0.88 2.10
CA TYR A 144 1.34 -0.42 2.14
C TYR A 144 0.38 -0.53 3.32
N PHE A 145 0.78 -0.06 4.52
CA PHE A 145 -0.10 -0.01 5.68
C PHE A 145 -1.34 0.86 5.44
N GLN A 146 -1.16 2.06 4.87
CA GLN A 146 -2.27 2.94 4.49
C GLN A 146 -3.31 2.23 3.62
N HIS A 147 -2.88 1.45 2.62
CA HIS A 147 -3.79 0.66 1.76
C HIS A 147 -4.54 -0.45 2.51
N LYS A 148 -3.99 -0.93 3.63
CA LYS A 148 -4.56 -1.99 4.47
C LYS A 148 -5.50 -1.47 5.56
N PHE A 149 -5.47 -0.20 5.93
CA PHE A 149 -6.31 0.36 7.00
C PHE A 149 -7.81 0.10 6.75
N ILE A 150 -8.27 0.18 5.50
CA ILE A 150 -9.67 -0.10 5.15
C ILE A 150 -10.06 -1.59 5.28
N ASN A 151 -9.13 -2.51 5.54
CA ASN A 151 -9.42 -3.95 5.64
C ASN A 151 -9.70 -4.42 7.07
N TRP A 152 -9.37 -3.63 8.08
CA TRP A 152 -9.52 -4.05 9.46
C TRP A 152 -9.83 -2.86 10.36
N THR A 153 -10.54 -3.13 11.45
CA THR A 153 -10.73 -2.23 12.58
C THR A 153 -10.79 -3.13 13.81
N SER A 154 -10.27 -2.66 14.94
CA SER A 154 -10.45 -3.32 16.23
C SER A 154 -11.85 -3.09 16.81
N GLY A 155 -12.64 -2.18 16.22
CA GLY A 155 -13.88 -1.67 16.82
C GLY A 155 -13.64 -0.61 17.91
N ASN A 156 -12.41 -0.15 18.08
CA ASN A 156 -12.02 0.91 19.00
C ASN A 156 -11.11 1.93 18.30
N ASP A 157 -11.61 3.14 18.11
CA ASP A 157 -10.92 4.19 17.33
C ASP A 157 -9.58 4.61 17.94
N ASP A 158 -9.45 4.60 19.28
CA ASP A 158 -8.19 4.96 19.96
C ASP A 158 -7.10 3.90 19.72
N ILE A 159 -7.48 2.61 19.77
CA ILE A 159 -6.58 1.49 19.47
C ILE A 159 -6.18 1.50 18.00
N ASP A 160 -7.17 1.69 17.12
CA ASP A 160 -6.93 1.75 15.67
C ASP A 160 -5.98 2.88 15.34
N LYS A 161 -6.21 4.07 15.90
CA LYS A 161 -5.32 5.23 15.74
C LYS A 161 -3.92 4.95 16.25
N PHE A 162 -3.78 4.38 17.45
CA PHE A 162 -2.47 4.03 18.01
C PHE A 162 -1.68 3.08 17.09
N ILE A 163 -2.35 2.04 16.58
CA ILE A 163 -1.71 1.08 15.67
C ILE A 163 -1.33 1.75 14.35
N GLN A 164 -2.25 2.53 13.78
CA GLN A 164 -2.02 3.26 12.52
C GLN A 164 -0.87 4.26 12.65
N ASP A 165 -0.84 5.08 13.72
CA ASP A 165 0.22 6.06 13.98
C ASP A 165 1.59 5.37 14.11
N THR A 166 1.64 4.22 14.79
CA THR A 166 2.86 3.41 14.90
C THR A 166 3.30 2.89 13.52
N GLN A 167 2.39 2.31 12.76
CA GLN A 167 2.66 1.78 11.41
C GLN A 167 3.08 2.86 10.41
N LEU A 168 2.53 4.07 10.54
CA LEU A 168 2.86 5.24 9.72
C LEU A 168 4.26 5.80 10.02
N SER A 169 4.80 5.53 11.22
CA SER A 169 6.14 5.97 11.63
C SER A 169 7.24 4.98 11.20
N SER A 170 6.89 3.72 10.88
CA SER A 170 7.84 2.64 10.56
C SER A 170 8.30 2.63 9.09
N HIS A 171 9.02 3.66 8.66
CA HIS A 171 9.46 3.80 7.26
C HIS A 171 10.53 2.77 6.84
N ASN A 172 11.63 2.69 7.60
CA ASN A 172 12.84 1.96 7.20
C ASN A 172 13.08 0.71 8.06
N ASP A 173 12.94 0.82 9.38
CA ASP A 173 13.21 -0.30 10.28
C ASP A 173 12.01 -1.26 10.37
N LEU A 174 12.29 -2.55 10.28
CA LEU A 174 11.30 -3.62 10.51
C LEU A 174 11.10 -3.90 12.00
N LYS A 175 12.10 -3.58 12.83
CA LYS A 175 12.06 -3.83 14.28
C LYS A 175 11.01 -3.00 15.00
N GLU A 176 10.54 -1.92 14.37
CA GLU A 176 9.56 -0.98 14.93
C GLU A 176 8.13 -1.22 14.40
N VAL A 177 7.94 -2.21 13.51
CA VAL A 177 6.64 -2.44 12.88
C VAL A 177 5.71 -3.18 13.85
N LEU A 178 4.68 -2.47 14.31
CA LEU A 178 3.56 -3.06 15.04
C LEU A 178 2.57 -3.70 14.06
N GLU A 179 2.39 -5.01 14.12
CA GLU A 179 1.45 -5.75 13.26
C GLU A 179 0.10 -5.98 13.96
N TRP A 180 -0.99 -5.64 13.27
CA TRP A 180 -2.34 -6.09 13.67
C TRP A 180 -2.53 -7.55 13.26
N ILE A 181 -2.81 -8.42 14.24
CA ILE A 181 -3.05 -9.86 14.04
C ILE A 181 -4.55 -10.13 14.17
N PRO A 182 -5.26 -10.49 13.09
CA PRO A 182 -6.65 -10.89 13.17
C PRO A 182 -6.84 -12.11 14.07
N TYR A 183 -7.88 -12.10 14.91
CA TYR A 183 -8.06 -13.12 15.95
C TYR A 183 -8.23 -14.53 15.38
N ASP A 184 -8.80 -14.66 14.18
CA ASP A 184 -8.97 -15.92 13.45
C ASP A 184 -7.65 -16.53 12.93
N ARG A 185 -6.54 -15.78 12.99
CA ARG A 185 -5.18 -16.28 12.75
C ARG A 185 -4.56 -16.95 13.97
N LEU A 186 -5.26 -16.96 15.11
CA LEU A 186 -4.85 -17.56 16.37
C LEU A 186 -5.70 -18.79 16.67
N TYR A 187 -5.06 -19.87 17.12
CA TYR A 187 -5.75 -21.11 17.49
C TYR A 187 -5.11 -21.79 18.70
N ASN A 188 -5.78 -22.81 19.24
CA ASN A 188 -5.36 -23.51 20.46
C ASN A 188 -5.13 -22.56 21.66
N ILE A 189 -5.98 -21.55 21.79
CA ILE A 189 -5.88 -20.53 22.83
C ILE A 189 -6.19 -21.16 24.20
N LYS A 190 -5.22 -21.10 25.12
CA LYS A 190 -5.32 -21.66 26.48
C LYS A 190 -4.94 -20.61 27.50
N TYR A 191 -5.71 -20.53 28.59
CA TYR A 191 -5.40 -19.66 29.71
C TYR A 191 -4.08 -20.07 30.39
N SER A 192 -3.26 -19.08 30.73
CA SER A 192 -2.03 -19.23 31.51
C SER A 192 -2.23 -18.67 32.92
N ILE A 193 -1.66 -19.32 33.93
CA ILE A 193 -1.80 -18.93 35.35
C ILE A 193 -1.05 -17.61 35.66
N ALA A 194 -0.31 -17.05 34.69
CA ALA A 194 0.53 -15.86 34.83
C ALA A 194 -0.20 -14.55 34.47
N GLY A 195 -1.34 -14.26 35.08
CA GLY A 195 -1.99 -12.94 34.98
C GLY A 195 -1.43 -11.94 36.00
N ASP A 196 -1.53 -10.64 35.70
CA ASP A 196 -1.21 -9.54 36.62
C ASP A 196 -2.37 -8.53 36.68
N GLU A 197 -2.17 -7.39 37.36
CA GLU A 197 -3.20 -6.34 37.48
C GLU A 197 -3.62 -5.72 36.13
N PHE A 198 -2.80 -5.87 35.09
CA PHE A 198 -3.06 -5.32 33.76
C PHE A 198 -3.82 -6.29 32.84
N GLY A 199 -3.86 -7.59 33.18
CA GLY A 199 -4.50 -8.56 32.30
C GLY A 199 -4.32 -10.04 32.61
N LYS A 200 -5.20 -10.85 32.02
CA LYS A 200 -5.03 -12.30 31.91
C LYS A 200 -4.05 -12.61 30.77
N VAL A 201 -3.19 -13.59 30.98
CA VAL A 201 -2.28 -14.10 29.93
C VAL A 201 -2.80 -15.43 29.40
N TYR A 202 -2.74 -15.59 28.09
CA TYR A 202 -3.10 -16.80 27.36
C TYR A 202 -1.91 -17.21 26.49
N ARG A 203 -1.83 -18.50 26.18
CA ARG A 203 -0.93 -19.03 25.15
C ARG A 203 -1.76 -19.42 23.94
N ALA A 204 -1.27 -19.13 22.75
CA ALA A 204 -1.90 -19.49 21.49
C ALA A 204 -0.87 -19.94 20.45
N ASN A 205 -1.34 -20.53 19.35
CA ASN A 205 -0.57 -20.72 18.15
C ASN A 205 -0.95 -19.63 17.13
N TRP A 206 0.03 -19.02 16.49
CA TRP A 206 -0.17 -18.03 15.43
C TRP A 206 0.18 -18.62 14.06
N ILE A 207 -0.79 -18.62 13.13
CA ILE A 207 -0.66 -19.28 11.83
C ILE A 207 0.43 -18.61 10.97
N ASP A 208 0.41 -17.28 10.88
CA ASP A 208 1.24 -16.55 9.90
C ASP A 208 2.72 -16.49 10.26
N GLY A 209 3.02 -16.53 11.56
CA GLY A 209 4.37 -16.25 12.05
C GLY A 209 4.79 -14.80 11.84
N TYR A 210 5.96 -14.46 12.38
CA TYR A 210 6.45 -13.09 12.47
C TYR A 210 7.06 -12.59 11.15
N ILE A 211 6.95 -11.27 10.94
CA ILE A 211 7.56 -10.57 9.81
C ILE A 211 9.08 -10.59 9.95
N THR A 212 9.77 -10.91 8.86
CA THR A 212 11.25 -10.93 8.81
C THR A 212 11.83 -9.95 7.82
N ASN A 213 11.15 -9.73 6.70
CA ASN A 213 11.58 -8.76 5.70
C ASN A 213 10.40 -8.25 4.87
N TRP A 214 10.58 -7.08 4.27
CA TRP A 214 9.69 -6.52 3.28
C TRP A 214 10.19 -6.87 1.87
N ASN A 215 9.31 -7.42 1.03
CA ASN A 215 9.58 -7.57 -0.39
C ASN A 215 8.96 -6.40 -1.15
N SER A 216 9.77 -5.38 -1.47
CA SER A 216 9.30 -4.19 -2.17
C SER A 216 8.75 -4.48 -3.57
N LYS A 217 9.27 -5.50 -4.27
CA LYS A 217 8.84 -5.86 -5.63
C LYS A 217 7.42 -6.42 -5.67
N ASN A 218 7.10 -7.30 -4.73
CA ASN A 218 5.77 -7.93 -4.66
C ASN A 218 4.84 -7.21 -3.68
N GLN A 219 5.33 -6.17 -3.01
CA GLN A 219 4.66 -5.48 -1.91
C GLN A 219 4.07 -6.45 -0.87
N ASP A 220 4.90 -7.38 -0.40
CA ASP A 220 4.46 -8.40 0.55
C ASP A 220 5.50 -8.70 1.64
N TRP A 221 5.02 -9.22 2.77
CA TRP A 221 5.83 -9.55 3.93
C TRP A 221 6.43 -10.95 3.82
N LYS A 222 7.75 -11.05 3.95
CA LYS A 222 8.42 -12.33 4.16
C LYS A 222 8.29 -12.74 5.61
N ARG A 223 7.75 -13.94 5.87
CA ARG A 223 7.49 -14.46 7.22
C ARG A 223 8.29 -15.72 7.55
N LYS A 224 8.52 -15.92 8.84
CA LYS A 224 9.06 -17.16 9.43
C LYS A 224 8.29 -17.51 10.69
N GLY A 225 8.49 -18.73 11.20
CA GLY A 225 7.84 -19.18 12.43
C GLY A 225 6.34 -19.43 12.26
N TYR A 226 5.91 -19.93 11.09
CA TYR A 226 4.54 -20.36 10.90
C TYR A 226 4.10 -21.34 11.99
N ASN A 227 2.89 -21.18 12.49
CA ASN A 227 2.34 -21.97 13.60
C ASN A 227 3.14 -21.87 14.92
N MET A 228 3.87 -20.78 15.15
CA MET A 228 4.62 -20.58 16.39
C MET A 228 3.71 -20.34 17.60
N PHE A 229 4.25 -20.59 18.78
CA PHE A 229 3.60 -20.21 20.03
C PHE A 229 3.76 -18.71 20.30
N VAL A 230 2.67 -18.08 20.75
CA VAL A 230 2.64 -16.68 21.18
C VAL A 230 1.93 -16.57 22.52
N ASN A 231 2.29 -15.54 23.29
CA ASN A 231 1.58 -15.15 24.50
C ASN A 231 0.64 -13.99 24.16
N LEU A 232 -0.64 -14.11 24.53
CA LEU A 232 -1.65 -13.08 24.38
C LEU A 232 -1.93 -12.51 25.77
N LYS A 233 -1.77 -11.19 25.94
CA LYS A 233 -2.18 -10.50 27.17
C LYS A 233 -3.48 -9.77 26.90
N SER A 234 -4.53 -10.04 27.68
CA SER A 234 -5.78 -9.28 27.59
C SER A 234 -5.58 -7.92 28.24
N LEU A 235 -5.97 -6.84 27.56
CA LEU A 235 -5.91 -5.49 28.12
C LEU A 235 -7.32 -5.12 28.57
N ASN A 236 -7.53 -4.98 29.89
CA ASN A 236 -8.87 -4.95 30.48
C ASN A 236 -9.63 -3.61 30.28
N ASN A 237 -8.95 -2.53 29.87
CA ASN A 237 -9.55 -1.23 29.50
C ASN A 237 -8.56 -0.41 28.62
N SER A 238 -9.05 0.69 28.02
CA SER A 238 -8.23 1.59 27.18
C SER A 238 -7.17 2.37 27.98
N GLU A 239 -7.39 2.64 29.26
CA GLU A 239 -6.38 3.29 30.12
C GLU A 239 -5.15 2.40 30.33
N ASN A 240 -5.33 1.08 30.47
CA ASN A 240 -4.23 0.13 30.59
C ASN A 240 -3.42 0.00 29.30
N ILE A 241 -4.06 0.20 28.14
CA ILE A 241 -3.40 0.27 26.82
C ILE A 241 -2.45 1.47 26.83
N THR A 242 -2.95 2.67 27.09
CA THR A 242 -2.13 3.89 27.11
C THR A 242 -0.96 3.78 28.09
N ILE A 243 -1.15 3.20 29.28
CA ILE A 243 -0.10 3.03 30.30
C ILE A 243 0.96 1.99 29.88
N GLU A 244 0.56 0.80 29.37
CA GLU A 244 1.55 -0.20 28.91
C GLU A 244 2.36 0.32 27.72
N PHE A 245 1.73 1.03 26.78
CA PHE A 245 2.40 1.55 25.60
C PHE A 245 3.26 2.80 25.87
N THR A 246 2.91 3.63 26.85
CA THR A 246 3.77 4.76 27.28
C THR A 246 4.96 4.32 28.14
N ASN A 247 4.81 3.27 28.94
CA ASN A 247 5.90 2.77 29.79
C ASN A 247 6.92 1.90 29.04
N LYS A 248 6.52 1.23 27.95
CA LYS A 248 7.43 0.51 27.08
C LYS A 248 7.77 1.38 25.87
N ASN A 249 8.93 2.04 25.91
CA ASN A 249 9.74 2.20 24.70
C ASN A 249 9.92 0.80 24.11
N MET A 250 9.09 0.41 23.13
CA MET A 250 9.01 -0.94 22.56
C MET A 250 10.34 -1.33 21.91
N LYS A 251 11.31 -1.77 22.72
CA LYS A 251 12.28 -2.75 22.28
C LYS A 251 11.55 -4.09 22.28
N PHE A 252 11.01 -4.47 21.13
CA PHE A 252 10.65 -5.86 20.89
C PHE A 252 11.93 -6.68 21.07
N MET A 253 12.02 -7.40 22.20
CA MET A 253 13.15 -8.26 22.51
C MET A 253 13.22 -9.39 21.50
N GLU A 254 14.42 -9.60 20.94
CA GLU A 254 14.80 -10.71 20.06
C GLU A 254 14.64 -12.09 20.72
#